data_AF-A0AAT9J135-F1
#
_entry.id   AF-A0AAT9J135-F1
#
_cell.length_a   1.000
_cell.length_b   1.000
_cell.length_c   1.000
_cell.angle_alpha   90.00
_cell.angle_beta   90.00
_cell.angle_gamma   90.00
#
_symmetry.space_group_name_H-M   'P 1'
#
loop_
_entity.id
_entity.type
_entity.pdbx_description
1 polymer ?
#
loop_
_entity_poly.entity_id
_entity_poly.type
_entity_poly.pdbx_seq_one_letter_code
_entity_poly.pdbx_strand_id
1 'polypeptide(L)'
;MGVSGLSRRAACLSLMGGLVAAALPMRSTASVGFNPASRVFRLDGEGVTYAFGIDSAGQVQSLHWGGPLALDDQLAPAPKPSDYSGFDRANSVTPLEFVAFGGGLVTEPSLKVAFPSGVRDLVLKYLDHTLNSEGITLRMKDISTEVYVELRYSMDKATGLLARSAVVDNRTKAWLRIDQMAAATLNLPFGEDYEVNYLTGRWAAEWTLQKRPLEAGATVLESRLGMTGSQNNPWLAIGRAGQTDEDNGPVWFGALAWSGAWRITVEKDIVGHPRITAGYNPFDFAYRLKPGERLETPVFYAGYSQDGMGGASRRMHRFQRSVILPGAPEPKLRPVLYNSWEATEFAVNEAGQIALAEKAATLGVERFVMDDGWFGKRNNDHAGLGDWTVNPEKFPNGLGPLISRVRGLGMEFGLWVEPEMVNPDSQLYREHPDWVINFKGRPRTEGRNQLVLNLARFDVRDYVLKSLDLLLRDNDIAFLKWDHNRSWSEPGWPERAPEDQQKLYVDYTKNLYWILAELRRRHPKLEIEFVRRWRRSGGSGDYACDRSGLAHG
;
A
#
# COMPACT_ATOMS: atom_id res chain seq x y z
N MET A 1 38.95 -1.14 -53.01
CA MET A 1 37.60 -1.52 -53.51
C MET A 1 37.37 -2.98 -53.13
N GLY A 2 36.38 -3.45 -52.38
CA GLY A 2 35.35 -2.86 -51.54
C GLY A 2 34.77 -4.01 -50.69
N VAL A 3 34.48 -3.70 -49.43
CA VAL A 3 33.40 -4.21 -48.56
C VAL A 3 33.13 -5.73 -48.49
N SER A 4 33.47 -6.36 -47.35
CA SER A 4 32.59 -7.32 -46.65
C SER A 4 33.01 -7.51 -45.18
N GLY A 5 32.49 -6.66 -44.30
CA GLY A 5 32.62 -6.80 -42.85
C GLY A 5 31.56 -7.75 -42.30
N LEU A 6 32.01 -8.86 -41.71
CA LEU A 6 31.18 -9.81 -40.96
C LEU A 6 30.66 -9.15 -39.67
N SER A 7 29.36 -8.87 -39.65
CA SER A 7 28.61 -8.54 -38.42
C SER A 7 28.30 -9.83 -37.66
N ARG A 8 28.96 -10.03 -36.52
CA ARG A 8 28.55 -11.03 -35.51
C ARG A 8 27.29 -10.51 -34.82
N ARG A 9 26.16 -11.16 -35.09
CA ARG A 9 24.90 -10.98 -34.35
C ARG A 9 25.12 -11.40 -32.89
N ALA A 10 25.16 -10.43 -31.98
CA ALA A 10 24.98 -10.67 -30.56
C ALA A 10 23.50 -10.91 -30.29
N ALA A 11 23.15 -12.16 -29.96
CA ALA A 11 21.84 -12.52 -29.46
C ALA A 11 21.75 -12.07 -27.99
N CYS A 12 21.13 -10.91 -27.75
CA CYS A 12 20.65 -10.56 -26.41
C CYS A 12 19.34 -11.31 -26.16
N LEU A 13 19.40 -12.39 -25.38
CA LEU A 13 18.22 -12.98 -24.76
C LEU A 13 17.61 -11.94 -23.82
N SER A 14 16.45 -11.41 -24.20
CA SER A 14 15.51 -10.75 -23.31
C SER A 14 14.96 -11.78 -22.33
N LEU A 15 15.59 -11.89 -21.17
CA LEU A 15 15.04 -12.53 -19.99
C LEU A 15 13.74 -11.79 -19.62
N MET A 16 12.61 -12.44 -19.86
CA MET A 16 11.29 -12.01 -19.40
C MET A 16 11.37 -11.72 -17.90
N GLY A 17 11.10 -10.47 -17.54
CA GLY A 17 10.83 -10.09 -16.16
C GLY A 17 9.58 -10.85 -15.71
N GLY A 18 9.77 -11.82 -14.82
CA GLY A 18 8.67 -12.48 -14.13
C GLY A 18 7.90 -11.42 -13.34
N LEU A 19 6.66 -11.18 -13.76
CA LEU A 19 5.66 -10.51 -12.96
C LEU A 19 5.53 -11.28 -11.64
N VAL A 20 6.04 -10.70 -10.55
CA VAL A 20 5.55 -11.05 -9.22
C VAL A 20 4.15 -10.47 -9.15
N ALA A 21 3.18 -11.23 -9.67
CA ALA A 21 1.79 -11.05 -9.28
C ALA A 21 1.77 -11.23 -7.76
N ALA A 22 1.27 -10.24 -7.03
CA ALA A 22 0.83 -10.46 -5.67
C ALA A 22 -0.36 -11.44 -5.76
N ALA A 23 -0.06 -12.73 -5.79
CA ALA A 23 -1.08 -13.76 -5.63
C ALA A 23 -1.71 -13.53 -4.27
N LEU A 24 -3.03 -13.32 -4.24
CA LEU A 24 -3.82 -13.22 -3.01
C LEU A 24 -3.57 -14.49 -2.20
N PRO A 25 -2.85 -14.46 -1.06
CA PRO A 25 -2.67 -15.66 -0.27
C PRO A 25 -3.98 -15.91 0.48
N MET A 26 -4.92 -16.66 -0.08
CA MET A 26 -6.16 -17.02 0.61
C MET A 26 -6.33 -18.55 0.58
N ARG A 27 -6.11 -19.21 1.72
CA ARG A 27 -6.13 -20.68 1.84
C ARG A 27 -7.52 -21.29 2.05
N SER A 28 -8.55 -20.48 2.23
CA SER A 28 -9.93 -20.94 2.32
C SER A 28 -10.86 -19.80 1.94
N THR A 29 -11.43 -19.88 0.76
CA THR A 29 -12.33 -18.86 0.24
C THR A 29 -13.77 -19.06 0.69
N ALA A 30 -14.45 -17.93 0.84
CA ALA A 30 -15.88 -17.84 0.96
C ALA A 30 -16.62 -18.68 -0.09
N SER A 31 -17.89 -18.98 0.15
CA SER A 31 -18.75 -19.49 -0.91
C SER A 31 -18.84 -18.42 -1.99
N VAL A 32 -18.54 -18.76 -3.24
CA VAL A 32 -18.61 -17.86 -4.40
C VAL A 32 -19.59 -18.44 -5.39
N GLY A 33 -20.58 -17.65 -5.79
CA GLY A 33 -21.63 -18.08 -6.70
C GLY A 33 -21.94 -17.05 -7.77
N PHE A 34 -22.42 -17.54 -8.91
CA PHE A 34 -23.07 -16.75 -9.94
C PHE A 34 -24.39 -17.40 -10.30
N ASN A 35 -25.50 -16.68 -10.19
CA ASN A 35 -26.80 -17.12 -10.67
C ASN A 35 -26.99 -16.61 -12.12
N PRO A 36 -27.01 -17.48 -13.14
CA PRO A 36 -27.17 -17.05 -14.53
C PRO A 36 -28.54 -16.46 -14.85
N ALA A 37 -29.60 -16.90 -14.14
CA ALA A 37 -30.96 -16.45 -14.39
C ALA A 37 -31.17 -14.99 -13.95
N SER A 38 -30.62 -14.61 -12.78
CA SER A 38 -30.66 -13.23 -12.28
C SER A 38 -29.42 -12.41 -12.63
N ARG A 39 -28.36 -13.04 -13.15
CA ARG A 39 -27.04 -12.44 -13.42
C ARG A 39 -26.43 -11.79 -12.19
N VAL A 40 -26.57 -12.44 -11.04
CA VAL A 40 -26.07 -11.98 -9.73
C VAL A 40 -24.87 -12.80 -9.30
N PHE A 41 -23.83 -12.11 -8.84
CA PHE A 41 -22.69 -12.67 -8.14
C PHE A 41 -22.86 -12.53 -6.64
N ARG A 42 -22.39 -13.52 -5.89
CA ARG A 42 -22.50 -13.58 -4.44
C ARG A 42 -21.23 -14.16 -3.83
N LEU A 43 -20.74 -13.53 -2.77
CA LEU A 43 -19.68 -14.03 -1.90
C LEU A 43 -20.20 -14.09 -0.46
N ASP A 44 -20.07 -15.25 0.20
CA ASP A 44 -20.46 -15.46 1.60
C ASP A 44 -19.29 -15.93 2.47
N GLY A 45 -18.93 -15.11 3.45
CA GLY A 45 -17.92 -15.41 4.48
C GLY A 45 -18.53 -15.39 5.88
N GLU A 46 -17.69 -15.42 6.91
CA GLU A 46 -18.14 -15.43 8.31
C GLU A 46 -19.04 -14.24 8.65
N GLY A 47 -20.36 -14.44 8.65
CA GLY A 47 -21.35 -13.42 9.03
C GLY A 47 -21.45 -12.23 8.08
N VAL A 48 -20.98 -12.36 6.82
CA VAL A 48 -21.00 -11.29 5.82
C VAL A 48 -21.40 -11.87 4.47
N THR A 49 -22.34 -11.20 3.79
CA THR A 49 -22.63 -11.44 2.38
C THR A 49 -22.29 -10.18 1.58
N TYR A 50 -21.62 -10.36 0.44
CA TYR A 50 -21.43 -9.32 -0.58
C TYR A 50 -22.03 -9.81 -1.90
N ALA A 51 -22.88 -8.99 -2.51
CA ALA A 51 -23.51 -9.35 -3.78
C ALA A 51 -23.64 -8.15 -4.71
N PHE A 52 -23.46 -8.43 -5.99
CA PHE A 52 -23.57 -7.45 -7.08
C PHE A 52 -24.13 -8.14 -8.33
N GLY A 53 -24.81 -7.39 -9.19
CA GLY A 53 -25.48 -7.93 -10.37
C GLY A 53 -25.16 -7.17 -11.64
N ILE A 54 -25.47 -7.81 -12.77
CA ILE A 54 -25.35 -7.18 -14.09
C ILE A 54 -26.74 -6.91 -14.66
N ASP A 55 -27.00 -5.66 -15.01
CA ASP A 55 -28.27 -5.28 -15.60
C ASP A 55 -28.36 -5.59 -17.11
N SER A 56 -29.52 -5.29 -17.70
CA SER A 56 -29.77 -5.43 -19.14
C SER A 56 -28.90 -4.50 -20.02
N ALA A 57 -28.36 -3.43 -19.47
CA ALA A 57 -27.49 -2.49 -20.15
C ALA A 57 -25.99 -2.80 -19.95
N GLY A 58 -25.65 -3.91 -19.30
CA GLY A 58 -24.28 -4.33 -19.01
C GLY A 58 -23.59 -3.52 -17.91
N GLN A 59 -24.31 -2.75 -17.08
CA GLN A 59 -23.72 -2.13 -15.90
C GLN A 59 -23.64 -3.12 -14.74
N VAL A 60 -22.66 -2.91 -13.88
CA VAL A 60 -22.38 -3.75 -12.72
C VAL A 60 -22.76 -2.96 -11.48
N GLN A 61 -23.75 -3.44 -10.73
CA GLN A 61 -24.38 -2.72 -9.63
C GLN A 61 -24.25 -3.47 -8.31
N SER A 62 -23.93 -2.77 -7.23
CA SER A 62 -23.98 -3.31 -5.86
C SER A 62 -25.43 -3.63 -5.49
N LEU A 63 -25.66 -4.81 -4.92
CA LEU A 63 -27.00 -5.25 -4.47
C LEU A 63 -27.06 -5.43 -2.96
N HIS A 64 -25.99 -5.94 -2.35
CA HIS A 64 -25.94 -6.16 -0.90
C HIS A 64 -24.49 -6.10 -0.39
N TRP A 65 -24.29 -5.42 0.73
CA TRP A 65 -23.08 -5.52 1.53
C TRP A 65 -23.43 -5.32 3.00
N GLY A 66 -23.40 -6.40 3.76
CA GLY A 66 -23.79 -6.38 5.16
C GLY A 66 -23.88 -7.77 5.76
N GLY A 67 -24.85 -7.94 6.66
CA GLY A 67 -25.08 -9.19 7.37
C GLY A 67 -25.32 -10.38 6.44
N PRO A 68 -25.23 -11.62 6.97
CA PRO A 68 -25.34 -12.81 6.16
C PRO A 68 -26.77 -12.95 5.63
N LEU A 69 -26.88 -13.33 4.36
CA LEU A 69 -28.13 -13.79 3.75
C LEU A 69 -28.24 -15.31 3.85
N ALA A 70 -29.44 -15.88 3.82
CA ALA A 70 -29.61 -17.32 3.78
C ALA A 70 -28.99 -17.88 2.50
N LEU A 71 -28.42 -19.09 2.53
CA LEU A 71 -27.68 -19.64 1.37
C LEU A 71 -28.57 -19.83 0.14
N ASP A 72 -29.87 -20.06 0.35
CA ASP A 72 -30.89 -20.22 -0.67
C ASP A 72 -31.57 -18.90 -1.09
N ASP A 73 -31.25 -17.77 -0.44
CA ASP A 73 -31.77 -16.45 -0.82
C ASP A 73 -31.42 -16.12 -2.27
N GLN A 74 -32.46 -15.95 -3.08
CA GLN A 74 -32.35 -15.54 -4.48
C GLN A 74 -32.46 -14.02 -4.56
N LEU A 75 -31.31 -13.38 -4.76
CA LEU A 75 -31.28 -11.94 -5.02
C LEU A 75 -31.88 -11.62 -6.39
N ALA A 76 -32.71 -10.58 -6.42
CA ALA A 76 -33.31 -10.06 -7.64
C ALA A 76 -32.23 -9.59 -8.62
N PRO A 77 -32.50 -9.63 -9.95
CA PRO A 77 -31.59 -9.06 -10.93
C PRO A 77 -31.30 -7.58 -10.65
N ALA A 78 -30.13 -7.10 -11.05
CA ALA A 78 -29.81 -5.69 -10.98
C ALA A 78 -30.87 -4.86 -11.74
N PRO A 79 -31.44 -3.81 -11.11
CA PRO A 79 -32.51 -3.03 -11.71
C PRO A 79 -32.01 -2.31 -12.96
N LYS A 80 -32.91 -2.05 -13.91
CA LYS A 80 -32.57 -1.20 -15.05
C LYS A 80 -32.23 0.21 -14.53
N PRO A 81 -31.05 0.77 -14.85
CA PRO A 81 -30.70 2.13 -14.45
C PRO A 81 -31.72 3.11 -15.02
N SER A 82 -32.22 3.99 -14.16
CA SER A 82 -33.12 5.07 -14.53
C SER A 82 -32.50 6.41 -14.15
N ASP A 83 -32.68 7.41 -15.00
CA ASP A 83 -32.39 8.78 -14.63
C ASP A 83 -33.31 9.17 -13.47
N TYR A 84 -32.77 9.85 -12.47
CA TYR A 84 -33.59 10.41 -11.39
C TYR A 84 -34.36 11.64 -11.86
N SER A 85 -33.74 12.42 -12.75
CA SER A 85 -34.32 13.57 -13.45
C SER A 85 -33.60 13.79 -14.79
N GLY A 86 -34.08 14.74 -15.60
CA GLY A 86 -33.39 15.12 -16.85
C GLY A 86 -31.96 15.66 -16.64
N PHE A 87 -31.63 16.08 -15.41
CA PHE A 87 -30.31 16.58 -15.02
C PHE A 87 -29.47 15.52 -14.28
N ASP A 88 -30.14 14.49 -13.76
CA ASP A 88 -29.59 13.51 -12.84
C ASP A 88 -29.55 12.14 -13.51
N ARG A 89 -28.49 11.93 -14.29
CA ARG A 89 -28.31 10.76 -15.14
C ARG A 89 -28.13 9.49 -14.31
N ALA A 90 -28.68 8.37 -14.80
CA ALA A 90 -28.61 7.07 -14.15
C ALA A 90 -27.19 6.65 -13.73
N ASN A 91 -26.18 7.01 -14.54
CA ASN A 91 -24.78 6.69 -14.27
C ASN A 91 -24.22 7.32 -12.98
N SER A 92 -24.88 8.35 -12.44
CA SER A 92 -24.47 9.09 -11.24
C SER A 92 -25.31 8.79 -10.00
N VAL A 93 -26.43 8.06 -10.15
CA VAL A 93 -27.37 7.71 -9.06
C VAL A 93 -27.54 6.21 -8.87
N THR A 94 -26.92 5.42 -9.75
CA THR A 94 -26.90 3.96 -9.63
C THR A 94 -25.69 3.56 -8.78
N PRO A 95 -25.84 2.63 -7.81
CA PRO A 95 -24.73 2.15 -6.99
C PRO A 95 -23.81 1.22 -7.82
N LEU A 96 -22.99 1.80 -8.68
CA LEU A 96 -22.10 1.07 -9.58
C LEU A 96 -20.87 0.55 -8.83
N GLU A 97 -20.48 -0.69 -9.16
CA GLU A 97 -19.31 -1.37 -8.56
C GLU A 97 -17.97 -0.75 -8.96
N PHE A 98 -17.89 -0.21 -10.18
CA PHE A 98 -16.73 0.46 -10.73
C PHE A 98 -17.15 1.30 -11.93
N VAL A 99 -16.94 2.62 -11.88
CA VAL A 99 -17.42 3.55 -12.90
C VAL A 99 -16.29 4.45 -13.40
N ALA A 100 -16.17 4.59 -14.71
CA ALA A 100 -15.20 5.48 -15.32
C ALA A 100 -15.80 6.86 -15.62
N PHE A 101 -14.94 7.87 -15.77
CA PHE A 101 -15.37 9.21 -16.17
C PHE A 101 -15.83 9.19 -17.63
N GLY A 102 -17.14 9.18 -17.81
CA GLY A 102 -17.85 9.15 -19.07
C GLY A 102 -19.34 8.97 -18.83
N GLY A 103 -20.14 9.00 -19.90
CA GLY A 103 -21.56 8.66 -19.80
C GLY A 103 -22.39 9.55 -18.86
N GLY A 104 -21.97 10.80 -18.64
CA GLY A 104 -22.65 11.77 -17.77
C GLY A 104 -22.39 11.60 -16.27
N LEU A 105 -21.33 10.89 -15.88
CA LEU A 105 -20.93 10.74 -14.47
C LEU A 105 -20.59 12.09 -13.83
N VAL A 106 -21.12 12.35 -12.63
CA VAL A 106 -20.78 13.54 -11.82
C VAL A 106 -20.28 13.21 -10.41
N THR A 107 -20.35 11.95 -9.98
CA THR A 107 -19.76 11.45 -8.71
C THR A 107 -18.29 11.09 -8.88
N GLU A 108 -17.58 10.78 -7.79
CA GLU A 108 -16.14 10.44 -7.82
C GLU A 108 -15.87 9.22 -8.72
N PRO A 109 -15.16 9.34 -9.86
CA PRO A 109 -14.93 8.19 -10.74
C PRO A 109 -13.97 7.17 -10.11
N SER A 110 -14.20 5.89 -10.38
CA SER A 110 -13.22 4.83 -10.11
C SER A 110 -12.05 4.90 -11.09
N LEU A 111 -12.25 5.40 -12.32
CA LEU A 111 -11.22 5.48 -13.35
C LEU A 111 -11.36 6.74 -14.21
N LYS A 112 -10.26 7.48 -14.40
CA LYS A 112 -10.17 8.57 -15.38
C LYS A 112 -9.01 8.29 -16.33
N VAL A 113 -9.26 8.49 -17.62
CA VAL A 113 -8.25 8.32 -18.66
C VAL A 113 -8.23 9.50 -19.62
N ALA A 114 -7.11 9.65 -20.32
CA ALA A 114 -6.96 10.53 -21.46
C ALA A 114 -6.33 9.76 -22.63
N PHE A 115 -6.97 9.84 -23.79
CA PHE A 115 -6.48 9.28 -25.04
C PHE A 115 -5.64 10.31 -25.82
N PRO A 116 -4.81 9.89 -26.79
CA PRO A 116 -4.02 10.80 -27.61
C PRO A 116 -4.86 11.77 -28.44
N SER A 117 -6.10 11.40 -28.75
CA SER A 117 -7.08 12.24 -29.44
C SER A 117 -7.61 13.41 -28.59
N GLY A 118 -7.29 13.45 -27.29
CA GLY A 118 -7.88 14.39 -26.33
C GLY A 118 -9.23 13.93 -25.75
N VAL A 119 -9.76 12.80 -26.21
CA VAL A 119 -10.96 12.18 -25.60
C VAL A 119 -10.62 11.71 -24.19
N ARG A 120 -11.56 11.95 -23.26
CA ARG A 120 -11.49 11.56 -21.85
C ARG A 120 -12.72 10.79 -21.37
N ASP A 121 -13.64 10.50 -22.29
CA ASP A 121 -14.80 9.67 -22.03
C ASP A 121 -14.40 8.19 -22.09
N LEU A 122 -14.79 7.44 -21.07
CA LEU A 122 -14.63 5.99 -20.99
C LEU A 122 -15.90 5.42 -20.36
N VAL A 123 -16.58 4.52 -21.05
CA VAL A 123 -17.82 3.90 -20.58
C VAL A 123 -17.63 2.39 -20.59
N LEU A 124 -17.49 1.83 -19.39
CA LEU A 124 -17.23 0.42 -19.19
C LEU A 124 -18.53 -0.38 -19.12
N LYS A 125 -18.58 -1.49 -19.84
CA LYS A 125 -19.67 -2.47 -19.79
C LYS A 125 -19.12 -3.85 -19.48
N TYR A 126 -19.90 -4.64 -18.74
CA TYR A 126 -19.61 -6.05 -18.52
C TYR A 126 -19.38 -6.77 -19.85
N LEU A 127 -18.31 -7.57 -19.90
CA LEU A 127 -17.95 -8.41 -21.04
C LEU A 127 -18.14 -9.89 -20.70
N ASP A 128 -17.39 -10.38 -19.71
CA ASP A 128 -17.42 -11.77 -19.26
C ASP A 128 -16.84 -11.89 -17.83
N HIS A 129 -16.80 -13.11 -17.30
CA HIS A 129 -16.24 -13.36 -15.97
C HIS A 129 -15.61 -14.75 -15.86
N THR A 130 -14.79 -14.93 -14.83
CA THR A 130 -14.32 -16.24 -14.37
C THR A 130 -14.57 -16.37 -12.88
N LEU A 131 -15.08 -17.54 -12.46
CA LEU A 131 -15.17 -17.94 -11.06
C LEU A 131 -14.17 -19.07 -10.85
N ASN A 132 -13.42 -19.00 -9.77
CA ASN A 132 -12.59 -20.09 -9.30
C ASN A 132 -12.69 -20.19 -7.78
N SER A 133 -11.93 -21.10 -7.19
CA SER A 133 -11.88 -21.18 -5.73
C SER A 133 -11.42 -19.85 -5.12
N GLU A 134 -10.55 -19.08 -5.75
CA GLU A 134 -9.97 -17.86 -5.16
C GLU A 134 -10.93 -16.65 -5.17
N GLY A 135 -11.95 -16.63 -6.03
CA GLY A 135 -12.88 -15.51 -6.11
C GLY A 135 -13.54 -15.33 -7.48
N ILE A 136 -13.92 -14.08 -7.76
CA ILE A 136 -14.52 -13.63 -9.03
C ILE A 136 -13.56 -12.67 -9.72
N THR A 137 -13.29 -12.92 -10.99
CA THR A 137 -12.72 -11.91 -11.88
C THR A 137 -13.75 -11.52 -12.92
N LEU A 138 -14.17 -10.26 -12.91
CA LEU A 138 -15.14 -9.69 -13.83
C LEU A 138 -14.38 -8.84 -14.85
N ARG A 139 -14.59 -9.06 -16.15
CA ARG A 139 -14.00 -8.21 -17.18
C ARG A 139 -15.04 -7.25 -17.73
N MET A 140 -14.65 -5.99 -17.81
CA MET A 140 -15.38 -4.92 -18.45
C MET A 140 -14.61 -4.39 -19.65
N LYS A 141 -15.32 -3.91 -20.66
CA LYS A 141 -14.75 -3.30 -21.86
C LYS A 141 -15.34 -1.92 -22.06
N ASP A 142 -14.52 -0.98 -22.52
CA ASP A 142 -15.03 0.27 -23.04
C ASP A 142 -15.91 0.05 -24.29
N ILE A 143 -16.97 0.87 -24.43
CA ILE A 143 -17.92 0.76 -25.55
C ILE A 143 -17.32 1.10 -26.92
N SER A 144 -16.24 1.90 -26.97
CA SER A 144 -15.70 2.44 -28.22
C SER A 144 -14.26 2.01 -28.50
N THR A 145 -13.52 1.56 -27.49
CA THR A 145 -12.09 1.31 -27.57
C THR A 145 -11.71 -0.08 -27.03
N GLU A 146 -10.52 -0.54 -27.41
CA GLU A 146 -9.92 -1.78 -26.90
C GLU A 146 -9.25 -1.56 -25.52
N VAL A 147 -9.97 -0.91 -24.61
CA VAL A 147 -9.58 -0.74 -23.21
C VAL A 147 -10.42 -1.69 -22.37
N TYR A 148 -9.73 -2.46 -21.53
CA TYR A 148 -10.35 -3.48 -20.68
C TYR A 148 -10.04 -3.19 -19.22
N VAL A 149 -11.00 -3.49 -18.34
CA VAL A 149 -10.83 -3.41 -16.90
C VAL A 149 -11.22 -4.75 -16.28
N GLU A 150 -10.28 -5.39 -15.59
CA GLU A 150 -10.54 -6.57 -14.77
C GLU A 150 -10.82 -6.12 -13.33
N LEU A 151 -11.99 -6.44 -12.79
CA LEU A 151 -12.32 -6.26 -11.38
C LEU A 151 -12.16 -7.60 -10.66
N ARG A 152 -11.40 -7.60 -9.57
CA ARG A 152 -11.11 -8.81 -8.78
C ARG A 152 -11.81 -8.71 -7.44
N TYR A 153 -12.47 -9.80 -7.06
CA TYR A 153 -13.19 -9.95 -5.82
C TYR A 153 -12.79 -11.27 -5.18
N SER A 154 -12.35 -11.24 -3.93
CA SER A 154 -12.22 -12.44 -3.11
C SER A 154 -12.69 -12.14 -1.70
N MET A 155 -13.08 -13.17 -0.96
CA MET A 155 -13.51 -13.00 0.43
C MET A 155 -12.92 -14.08 1.32
N ASP A 156 -12.37 -13.65 2.45
CA ASP A 156 -11.79 -14.55 3.44
C ASP A 156 -12.92 -15.25 4.20
N LYS A 157 -12.94 -16.58 4.13
CA LYS A 157 -14.03 -17.37 4.73
C LYS A 157 -14.12 -17.15 6.24
N ALA A 158 -12.97 -17.07 6.92
CA ALA A 158 -12.87 -17.05 8.39
C ALA A 158 -13.05 -15.66 9.02
N THR A 159 -13.11 -14.60 8.21
CA THR A 159 -13.28 -13.23 8.74
C THR A 159 -14.37 -12.44 8.02
N GLY A 160 -14.79 -12.90 6.84
CA GLY A 160 -15.74 -12.19 5.99
C GLY A 160 -15.14 -10.93 5.33
N LEU A 161 -13.82 -10.74 5.37
CA LEU A 161 -13.19 -9.60 4.69
C LEU A 161 -13.16 -9.81 3.19
N LEU A 162 -13.73 -8.84 2.48
CA LEU A 162 -13.73 -8.71 1.04
C LEU A 162 -12.43 -8.02 0.61
N ALA A 163 -11.71 -8.60 -0.33
CA ALA A 163 -10.60 -7.98 -1.03
C ALA A 163 -11.05 -7.55 -2.43
N ARG A 164 -10.79 -6.30 -2.79
CA ARG A 164 -11.07 -5.76 -4.13
C ARG A 164 -9.87 -5.08 -4.75
N SER A 165 -9.64 -5.31 -6.03
CA SER A 165 -8.65 -4.60 -6.85
C SER A 165 -9.10 -4.51 -8.30
N ALA A 166 -8.42 -3.68 -9.08
CA ALA A 166 -8.68 -3.50 -10.50
C ALA A 166 -7.40 -3.57 -11.34
N VAL A 167 -7.52 -4.04 -12.58
CA VAL A 167 -6.44 -4.04 -13.58
C VAL A 167 -6.95 -3.39 -14.86
N VAL A 168 -6.27 -2.34 -15.31
CA VAL A 168 -6.53 -1.71 -16.61
C VAL A 168 -5.55 -2.30 -17.63
N ASP A 169 -6.08 -2.81 -18.74
CA ASP A 169 -5.33 -3.42 -19.85
C ASP A 169 -5.54 -2.59 -21.13
N ASN A 170 -4.47 -1.98 -21.64
CA ASN A 170 -4.51 -1.19 -22.87
C ASN A 170 -4.25 -2.10 -24.08
N ARG A 171 -5.30 -2.52 -24.79
CA ARG A 171 -5.19 -3.28 -26.05
C ARG A 171 -5.43 -2.42 -27.28
N THR A 172 -5.46 -1.10 -27.12
CA THR A 172 -5.52 -0.18 -28.25
C THR A 172 -4.17 -0.15 -28.99
N LYS A 173 -4.15 0.48 -30.16
CA LYS A 173 -2.91 0.68 -30.94
C LYS A 173 -2.08 1.89 -30.48
N ALA A 174 -2.56 2.65 -29.49
CA ALA A 174 -1.91 3.86 -29.01
C ALA A 174 -1.75 3.83 -27.48
N TRP A 175 -1.03 4.81 -26.92
CA TRP A 175 -0.98 4.97 -25.47
C TRP A 175 -2.32 5.47 -24.93
N LEU A 176 -2.61 5.18 -23.66
CA LEU A 176 -3.62 5.89 -22.87
C LEU A 176 -2.96 6.37 -21.57
N ARG A 177 -3.37 7.52 -21.06
CA ARG A 177 -2.90 8.03 -19.76
C ARG A 177 -4.00 7.81 -18.74
N ILE A 178 -3.68 7.20 -17.62
CA ILE A 178 -4.57 7.09 -16.46
C ILE A 178 -4.31 8.29 -15.57
N ASP A 179 -5.36 9.06 -15.28
CA ASP A 179 -5.31 10.25 -14.40
C ASP A 179 -5.85 9.93 -13.00
N GLN A 180 -6.62 8.85 -12.86
CA GLN A 180 -7.15 8.35 -11.58
C GLN A 180 -7.50 6.88 -11.71
N MET A 181 -7.18 6.08 -10.70
CA MET A 181 -7.53 4.65 -10.67
C MET A 181 -7.71 4.17 -9.23
N ALA A 182 -8.97 3.88 -8.90
CA ALA A 182 -9.39 3.29 -7.64
C ALA A 182 -9.18 1.77 -7.67
N ALA A 183 -8.82 1.19 -6.53
CA ALA A 183 -8.87 -0.25 -6.31
C ALA A 183 -10.30 -0.76 -6.20
N ALA A 184 -11.18 0.05 -5.59
CA ALA A 184 -12.58 -0.32 -5.37
C ALA A 184 -13.48 0.90 -5.19
N THR A 185 -14.76 0.70 -5.50
CA THR A 185 -15.88 1.55 -5.10
C THR A 185 -16.90 0.70 -4.36
N LEU A 186 -17.17 1.00 -3.09
CA LEU A 186 -18.16 0.30 -2.27
C LEU A 186 -19.35 1.21 -2.01
N ASN A 187 -20.56 0.69 -2.22
CA ASN A 187 -21.80 1.41 -1.98
C ASN A 187 -22.45 0.87 -0.71
N LEU A 188 -22.89 1.77 0.17
CA LEU A 188 -23.62 1.42 1.38
C LEU A 188 -25.12 1.56 1.14
N PRO A 189 -25.96 0.88 1.95
CA PRO A 189 -27.39 1.14 1.97
C PRO A 189 -27.70 2.62 2.20
N PHE A 190 -28.86 3.07 1.72
CA PHE A 190 -29.36 4.40 2.04
C PHE A 190 -29.50 4.58 3.56
N GLY A 191 -29.16 5.77 4.04
CA GLY A 191 -29.27 6.15 5.44
C GLY A 191 -28.81 7.58 5.68
N GLU A 192 -29.47 8.27 6.60
CA GLU A 192 -29.16 9.66 6.93
C GLU A 192 -28.29 9.79 8.19
N ASP A 193 -28.23 8.73 8.99
CA ASP A 193 -27.61 8.66 10.31
C ASP A 193 -26.17 8.13 10.29
N TYR A 194 -25.46 8.22 9.17
CA TYR A 194 -24.09 7.69 9.08
C TYR A 194 -23.05 8.58 9.76
N GLU A 195 -22.07 7.96 10.42
CA GLU A 195 -20.89 8.60 11.00
C GLU A 195 -19.62 7.95 10.47
N VAL A 196 -18.71 8.76 9.91
CA VAL A 196 -17.40 8.32 9.46
C VAL A 196 -16.37 8.45 10.59
N ASN A 197 -15.61 7.39 10.78
CA ASN A 197 -14.52 7.24 11.72
C ASN A 197 -13.23 7.06 10.92
N TYR A 198 -12.18 7.79 11.28
CA TYR A 198 -10.89 7.74 10.60
C TYR A 198 -9.76 8.09 11.57
N LEU A 199 -8.54 7.70 11.21
CA LEU A 199 -7.36 7.92 12.02
C LEU A 199 -6.49 9.00 11.38
N THR A 200 -6.31 10.12 12.07
CA THR A 200 -5.47 11.23 11.63
C THR A 200 -4.64 11.74 12.80
N GLY A 201 -3.56 12.45 12.52
CA GLY A 201 -2.69 12.95 13.56
C GLY A 201 -1.50 13.70 13.01
N ARG A 202 -0.42 13.65 13.77
CA ARG A 202 0.88 14.18 13.39
C ARG A 202 1.97 13.29 13.99
N TRP A 203 3.20 13.56 13.60
CA TRP A 203 4.35 12.94 14.22
C TRP A 203 4.33 13.09 15.75
N ALA A 204 4.58 11.97 16.45
CA ALA A 204 4.51 11.82 17.90
C ALA A 204 3.10 12.04 18.52
N ALA A 205 2.07 11.96 17.71
CA ALA A 205 0.65 11.99 18.08
C ALA A 205 -0.17 11.37 16.92
N GLU A 206 0.24 10.17 16.53
CA GLU A 206 -0.28 9.45 15.37
C GLU A 206 -1.71 8.95 15.64
N TRP A 207 -2.53 8.96 14.59
CA TRP A 207 -3.74 8.14 14.49
C TRP A 207 -4.73 8.29 15.65
N THR A 208 -4.95 9.52 16.09
CA THR A 208 -6.08 9.84 16.95
C THR A 208 -7.38 9.57 16.19
N LEU A 209 -8.26 8.77 16.81
CA LEU A 209 -9.59 8.50 16.25
C LEU A 209 -10.39 9.79 16.16
N GLN A 210 -10.84 10.11 14.96
CA GLN A 210 -11.80 11.17 14.69
C GLN A 210 -13.12 10.54 14.27
N LYS A 211 -14.21 11.18 14.69
CA LYS A 211 -15.58 10.75 14.40
C LYS A 211 -16.38 11.96 13.95
N ARG A 212 -17.04 11.85 12.78
CA ARG A 212 -17.83 12.94 12.18
C ARG A 212 -19.09 12.41 11.52
N PRO A 213 -20.21 13.16 11.55
CA PRO A 213 -21.37 12.85 10.70
C PRO A 213 -20.98 12.81 9.21
N LEU A 214 -21.57 11.90 8.46
CA LEU A 214 -21.45 11.87 7.01
C LEU A 214 -22.54 12.77 6.41
N GLU A 215 -22.13 13.98 6.02
CA GLU A 215 -23.01 14.99 5.41
C GLU A 215 -22.94 14.95 3.87
N ALA A 216 -23.74 15.79 3.21
CA ALA A 216 -23.66 15.97 1.76
C ALA A 216 -22.28 16.53 1.36
N GLY A 217 -21.77 16.08 0.21
CA GLY A 217 -20.41 16.36 -0.25
C GLY A 217 -19.44 15.21 0.06
N ALA A 218 -18.15 15.47 -0.17
CA ALA A 218 -17.11 14.45 -0.05
C ALA A 218 -16.18 14.72 1.14
N THR A 219 -15.96 13.69 1.95
CA THR A 219 -14.84 13.61 2.89
C THR A 219 -13.68 12.91 2.20
N VAL A 220 -12.55 13.60 2.05
CA VAL A 220 -11.34 13.06 1.41
C VAL A 220 -10.26 12.81 2.45
N LEU A 221 -9.88 11.54 2.60
CA LEU A 221 -8.72 11.10 3.36
C LEU A 221 -7.61 10.77 2.37
N GLU A 222 -6.42 11.33 2.54
CA GLU A 222 -5.34 11.09 1.59
C GLU A 222 -3.96 11.29 2.20
N SER A 223 -2.96 10.70 1.53
CA SER A 223 -1.56 11.06 1.72
C SER A 223 -0.96 11.58 0.42
N ARG A 224 -0.34 12.76 0.49
CA ARG A 224 0.40 13.42 -0.60
C ARG A 224 1.92 13.35 -0.41
N LEU A 225 2.39 12.51 0.51
CA LEU A 225 3.78 12.49 0.95
C LEU A 225 4.70 11.62 0.08
N GLY A 226 4.17 11.00 -0.98
CA GLY A 226 4.81 9.90 -1.72
C GLY A 226 4.75 8.55 -1.01
N MET A 227 4.20 8.54 0.20
CA MET A 227 4.11 7.40 1.11
C MET A 227 2.88 7.53 2.00
N THR A 228 2.54 6.50 2.78
CA THR A 228 1.67 6.63 3.97
C THR A 228 2.36 7.46 5.06
N GLY A 229 1.60 8.01 6.01
CA GLY A 229 2.24 8.66 7.16
C GLY A 229 1.30 8.98 8.32
N SER A 230 1.89 9.55 9.37
CA SER A 230 1.22 9.97 10.61
C SER A 230 -0.04 10.84 10.43
N GLN A 231 -0.12 11.58 9.32
CA GLN A 231 -1.18 12.55 9.06
C GLN A 231 -2.52 11.88 8.80
N ASN A 232 -2.54 10.75 8.09
CA ASN A 232 -3.75 9.99 7.82
C ASN A 232 -3.38 8.51 7.67
N ASN A 233 -4.12 7.62 8.33
CA ASN A 233 -4.05 6.19 8.07
C ASN A 233 -4.94 5.83 6.85
N PRO A 234 -4.53 4.92 5.95
CA PRO A 234 -5.35 4.44 4.84
C PRO A 234 -6.49 3.51 5.31
N TRP A 235 -7.26 3.94 6.31
CA TRP A 235 -8.34 3.21 6.97
C TRP A 235 -9.51 4.13 7.28
N LEU A 236 -10.72 3.58 7.23
CA LEU A 236 -11.93 4.21 7.77
C LEU A 236 -12.93 3.17 8.26
N ALA A 237 -13.88 3.63 9.08
CA ALA A 237 -15.07 2.88 9.46
C ALA A 237 -16.30 3.78 9.47
N ILE A 238 -17.43 3.28 8.99
CA ILE A 238 -18.71 3.97 8.94
C ILE A 238 -19.68 3.21 9.84
N GLY A 239 -20.17 3.89 10.87
CA GLY A 239 -21.23 3.40 11.77
C GLY A 239 -22.51 4.20 11.62
N ARG A 240 -23.53 3.88 12.40
CA ARG A 240 -24.79 4.63 12.50
C ARG A 240 -24.88 5.35 13.83
N ALA A 241 -25.15 6.65 13.79
CA ALA A 241 -25.32 7.52 14.94
C ALA A 241 -26.39 6.98 15.89
N GLY A 242 -26.05 6.87 17.18
CA GLY A 242 -26.95 6.36 18.21
C GLY A 242 -27.24 4.86 18.16
N GLN A 243 -26.70 4.12 17.17
CA GLN A 243 -26.84 2.67 17.05
C GLN A 243 -25.51 1.94 17.21
N THR A 244 -24.42 2.56 16.76
CA THR A 244 -23.08 1.97 16.77
C THR A 244 -22.29 2.45 17.97
N ASP A 245 -21.80 1.50 18.77
CA ASP A 245 -20.78 1.69 19.81
C ASP A 245 -19.66 0.65 19.66
N GLU A 246 -18.87 0.39 20.72
CA GLU A 246 -17.79 -0.59 20.68
C GLU A 246 -18.27 -2.04 20.56
N ASP A 247 -19.47 -2.35 21.06
CA ASP A 247 -19.97 -3.72 21.20
C ASP A 247 -21.21 -4.00 20.35
N ASN A 248 -21.90 -2.96 19.87
CA ASN A 248 -23.18 -3.06 19.18
C ASN A 248 -23.22 -2.21 17.90
N GLY A 249 -24.10 -2.64 17.01
CA GLY A 249 -24.49 -1.88 15.83
C GLY A 249 -23.62 -2.13 14.61
N PRO A 250 -24.13 -1.75 13.43
CA PRO A 250 -23.46 -2.03 12.18
C PRO A 250 -22.23 -1.15 11.98
N VAL A 251 -21.15 -1.74 11.47
CA VAL A 251 -19.92 -1.06 11.08
C VAL A 251 -19.46 -1.58 9.72
N TRP A 252 -19.37 -0.68 8.75
CA TRP A 252 -18.69 -0.92 7.47
C TRP A 252 -17.30 -0.33 7.56
N PHE A 253 -16.25 -1.11 7.35
CA PHE A 253 -14.88 -0.63 7.51
C PHE A 253 -14.00 -1.10 6.36
N GLY A 254 -12.87 -0.43 6.17
CA GLY A 254 -11.91 -0.86 5.18
C GLY A 254 -10.57 -0.18 5.31
N ALA A 255 -9.57 -0.81 4.71
CA ALA A 255 -8.23 -0.26 4.61
C ALA A 255 -7.57 -0.62 3.27
N LEU A 256 -6.80 0.32 2.75
CA LEU A 256 -6.05 0.16 1.51
C LEU A 256 -4.66 -0.42 1.81
N ALA A 257 -4.36 -1.59 1.24
CA ALA A 257 -3.06 -2.23 1.34
C ALA A 257 -2.07 -1.57 0.36
N TRP A 258 -1.64 -0.35 0.72
CA TRP A 258 -0.70 0.45 -0.06
C TRP A 258 0.14 1.36 0.85
N SER A 259 1.46 1.40 0.61
CA SER A 259 2.43 2.20 1.38
C SER A 259 2.85 3.49 0.67
N GLY A 260 2.38 3.72 -0.55
CA GLY A 260 2.67 4.93 -1.35
C GLY A 260 1.68 6.06 -1.08
N ALA A 261 1.57 7.00 -2.03
CA ALA A 261 0.50 8.01 -2.00
C ALA A 261 -0.87 7.35 -2.33
N TRP A 262 -1.89 7.67 -1.53
CA TRP A 262 -3.24 7.10 -1.63
C TRP A 262 -4.33 8.13 -1.37
N ARG A 263 -5.55 7.83 -1.81
CA ARG A 263 -6.78 8.56 -1.47
C ARG A 263 -7.92 7.58 -1.17
N ILE A 264 -8.71 7.91 -0.16
CA ILE A 264 -10.03 7.35 0.08
C ILE A 264 -11.03 8.51 0.17
N THR A 265 -12.05 8.47 -0.69
CA THR A 265 -13.15 9.45 -0.72
C THR A 265 -14.41 8.77 -0.20
N VAL A 266 -15.08 9.40 0.76
CA VAL A 266 -16.43 9.03 1.21
C VAL A 266 -17.37 10.16 0.84
N GLU A 267 -18.36 9.89 0.00
CA GLU A 267 -19.34 10.88 -0.45
C GLU A 267 -20.75 10.32 -0.38
N LYS A 268 -21.75 11.20 -0.31
CA LYS A 268 -23.13 10.85 -0.65
C LYS A 268 -23.37 11.24 -2.11
N ASP A 269 -23.98 10.35 -2.89
CA ASP A 269 -24.50 10.73 -4.19
C ASP A 269 -25.66 11.74 -4.03
N ILE A 270 -26.17 12.25 -5.14
CA ILE A 270 -27.23 13.28 -5.14
C ILE A 270 -28.57 12.78 -4.58
N VAL A 271 -28.77 11.45 -4.46
CA VAL A 271 -29.95 10.84 -3.87
C VAL A 271 -29.69 10.31 -2.45
N GLY A 272 -28.50 10.58 -1.90
CA GLY A 272 -28.13 10.33 -0.50
C GLY A 272 -27.45 8.98 -0.22
N HIS A 273 -27.12 8.16 -1.22
CA HIS A 273 -26.41 6.89 -0.98
C HIS A 273 -24.93 7.14 -0.65
N PRO A 274 -24.42 6.60 0.46
CA PRO A 274 -23.00 6.68 0.78
C PRO A 274 -22.17 5.79 -0.14
N ARG A 275 -21.02 6.32 -0.56
CA ARG A 275 -20.09 5.65 -1.46
C ARG A 275 -18.65 5.88 -1.01
N ILE A 276 -17.88 4.80 -0.96
CA ILE A 276 -16.44 4.80 -0.63
C ILE A 276 -15.67 4.49 -1.91
N THR A 277 -14.74 5.35 -2.31
CA THR A 277 -13.82 5.09 -3.43
C THR A 277 -12.39 5.20 -2.94
N ALA A 278 -11.59 4.13 -3.11
CA ALA A 278 -10.25 4.01 -2.54
C ALA A 278 -9.22 3.56 -3.58
N GLY A 279 -8.04 4.18 -3.64
CA GLY A 279 -6.94 3.76 -4.50
C GLY A 279 -5.75 4.71 -4.53
N TYR A 280 -5.10 4.83 -5.69
CA TYR A 280 -3.99 5.76 -5.88
C TYR A 280 -4.43 7.21 -5.65
N ASN A 281 -3.53 8.05 -5.12
CA ASN A 281 -3.84 9.46 -4.94
C ASN A 281 -3.79 10.21 -6.30
N PRO A 282 -4.87 10.87 -6.76
CA PRO A 282 -4.87 11.62 -8.01
C PRO A 282 -4.17 13.00 -7.96
N PHE A 283 -3.64 13.44 -6.81
CA PHE A 283 -3.09 14.79 -6.61
C PHE A 283 -2.00 15.20 -7.62
N ASP A 284 -1.04 14.32 -7.90
CA ASP A 284 0.01 14.49 -8.91
C ASP A 284 0.22 13.18 -9.68
N PHE A 285 -0.89 12.52 -10.04
CA PHE A 285 -0.86 11.20 -10.66
C PHE A 285 -1.13 11.28 -12.15
N ALA A 286 -0.25 10.62 -12.91
CA ALA A 286 -0.45 10.30 -14.30
C ALA A 286 0.30 9.00 -14.60
N TYR A 287 -0.36 8.05 -15.23
CA TYR A 287 0.27 6.78 -15.61
C TYR A 287 0.00 6.46 -17.07
N ARG A 288 1.00 6.66 -17.92
CA ARG A 288 0.90 6.35 -19.35
C ARG A 288 1.08 4.85 -19.59
N LEU A 289 0.02 4.18 -20.06
CA LEU A 289 0.05 2.80 -20.53
C LEU A 289 0.25 2.76 -22.05
N LYS A 290 1.33 2.13 -22.50
CA LYS A 290 1.58 1.85 -23.92
C LYS A 290 0.69 0.68 -24.40
N PRO A 291 0.56 0.46 -25.73
CA PRO A 291 -0.10 -0.72 -26.26
C PRO A 291 0.44 -2.02 -25.65
N GLY A 292 -0.47 -2.85 -25.14
CA GLY A 292 -0.18 -4.13 -24.48
C GLY A 292 0.25 -4.02 -23.01
N GLU A 293 0.41 -2.81 -22.45
CA GLU A 293 0.75 -2.63 -21.04
C GLU A 293 -0.49 -2.67 -20.14
N ARG A 294 -0.25 -3.03 -18.87
CA ARG A 294 -1.27 -3.12 -17.82
C ARG A 294 -0.86 -2.35 -16.58
N LEU A 295 -1.84 -1.80 -15.87
CA LEU A 295 -1.67 -1.28 -14.52
C LEU A 295 -2.63 -1.98 -13.57
N GLU A 296 -2.10 -2.54 -12.49
CA GLU A 296 -2.86 -3.12 -11.39
C GLU A 296 -2.82 -2.18 -10.18
N THR A 297 -3.97 -2.01 -9.51
CA THR A 297 -4.09 -1.24 -8.27
C THR A 297 -3.58 -2.01 -7.05
N PRO A 298 -3.34 -1.33 -5.91
CA PRO A 298 -3.36 -2.01 -4.61
C PRO A 298 -4.69 -2.71 -4.34
N VAL A 299 -4.73 -3.50 -3.26
CA VAL A 299 -5.94 -4.17 -2.78
C VAL A 299 -6.63 -3.29 -1.73
N PHE A 300 -7.94 -3.10 -1.84
CA PHE A 300 -8.77 -2.54 -0.79
C PHE A 300 -9.45 -3.69 -0.04
N TYR A 301 -9.11 -3.84 1.24
CA TYR A 301 -9.77 -4.80 2.12
C TYR A 301 -10.92 -4.11 2.83
N ALA A 302 -12.12 -4.68 2.73
CA ALA A 302 -13.33 -4.13 3.32
C ALA A 302 -14.09 -5.20 4.10
N GLY A 303 -14.77 -4.79 5.15
CA GLY A 303 -15.46 -5.68 6.05
C GLY A 303 -16.72 -5.06 6.62
N TYR A 304 -17.51 -5.94 7.22
CA TYR A 304 -18.74 -5.60 7.91
C TYR A 304 -18.79 -6.29 9.27
N SER A 305 -19.38 -5.61 10.26
CA SER A 305 -19.63 -6.13 11.59
C SER A 305 -21.00 -5.66 12.07
N GLN A 306 -21.76 -6.51 12.75
CA GLN A 306 -22.94 -6.11 13.53
C GLN A 306 -22.61 -5.92 15.02
N ASP A 307 -21.40 -6.27 15.42
CA ASP A 307 -20.95 -6.33 16.82
C ASP A 307 -20.10 -5.09 17.18
N GLY A 308 -20.51 -3.92 16.66
CA GLY A 308 -19.85 -2.64 16.92
C GLY A 308 -18.42 -2.53 16.38
N MET A 309 -17.72 -1.47 16.82
CA MET A 309 -16.35 -1.13 16.42
C MET A 309 -15.33 -2.18 16.90
N GLY A 310 -15.57 -2.78 18.07
CA GLY A 310 -14.79 -3.89 18.60
C GLY A 310 -14.89 -5.12 17.70
N GLY A 311 -16.08 -5.45 17.19
CA GLY A 311 -16.29 -6.54 16.23
C GLY A 311 -15.52 -6.32 14.93
N ALA A 312 -15.60 -5.10 14.37
CA ALA A 312 -14.85 -4.70 13.17
C ALA A 312 -13.33 -4.83 13.39
N SER A 313 -12.81 -4.31 14.49
CA SER A 313 -11.39 -4.36 14.84
C SER A 313 -10.90 -5.81 15.02
N ARG A 314 -11.64 -6.64 15.76
CA ARG A 314 -11.28 -8.06 15.96
C ARG A 314 -11.23 -8.84 14.65
N ARG A 315 -12.14 -8.58 13.70
CA ARG A 315 -12.15 -9.20 12.36
C ARG A 315 -10.91 -8.81 11.57
N MET A 316 -10.59 -7.52 11.48
CA MET A 316 -9.38 -7.04 10.81
C MET A 316 -8.11 -7.61 11.44
N HIS A 317 -8.02 -7.62 12.78
CA HIS A 317 -6.88 -8.17 13.50
C HIS A 317 -6.70 -9.69 13.28
N ARG A 318 -7.80 -10.46 13.25
CA ARG A 318 -7.74 -11.90 12.91
C ARG A 318 -7.24 -12.09 11.48
N PHE A 319 -7.76 -11.34 10.52
CA PHE A 319 -7.33 -11.41 9.12
C PHE A 319 -5.84 -11.10 8.98
N GLN A 320 -5.39 -9.99 9.58
CA GLN A 320 -3.98 -9.60 9.53
C GLN A 320 -3.06 -10.70 10.05
N ARG A 321 -3.36 -11.28 11.23
CA ARG A 321 -2.51 -12.33 11.82
C ARG A 321 -2.53 -13.64 11.04
N SER A 322 -3.69 -14.02 10.50
CA SER A 322 -3.89 -15.33 9.86
C SER A 322 -3.58 -15.35 8.36
N VAL A 323 -3.52 -14.18 7.72
CA VAL A 323 -3.38 -14.06 6.26
C VAL A 323 -2.23 -13.15 5.85
N ILE A 324 -2.08 -11.99 6.49
CA ILE A 324 -1.19 -10.92 6.01
C ILE A 324 0.21 -11.01 6.62
N LEU A 325 0.34 -11.28 7.92
CA LEU A 325 1.64 -11.25 8.59
C LEU A 325 2.55 -12.39 8.10
N PRO A 326 3.88 -12.16 8.02
CA PRO A 326 4.84 -13.23 7.76
C PRO A 326 4.71 -14.37 8.78
N GLY A 327 4.73 -15.61 8.28
CA GLY A 327 4.52 -16.81 9.10
C GLY A 327 3.04 -17.18 9.33
N ALA A 328 2.11 -16.44 8.72
CA ALA A 328 0.69 -16.81 8.70
C ALA A 328 0.45 -18.29 8.32
N PRO A 329 -0.54 -18.98 8.95
CA PRO A 329 -1.51 -18.43 9.89
C PRO A 329 -1.03 -18.34 11.35
N GLU A 330 0.18 -18.81 11.63
CA GLU A 330 0.77 -18.88 12.97
C GLU A 330 2.02 -18.00 13.05
N PRO A 331 1.87 -16.65 12.97
CA PRO A 331 3.01 -15.76 13.06
C PRO A 331 3.70 -15.94 14.42
N LYS A 332 5.03 -15.93 14.42
CA LYS A 332 5.78 -16.09 15.67
C LYS A 332 5.52 -14.95 16.65
N LEU A 333 5.56 -15.27 17.94
CA LEU A 333 5.64 -14.25 18.99
C LEU A 333 6.91 -13.42 18.79
N ARG A 334 6.79 -12.10 18.98
CA ARG A 334 7.89 -11.16 18.74
C ARG A 334 8.73 -11.01 20.01
N PRO A 335 10.07 -11.05 19.90
CA PRO A 335 10.95 -10.89 21.06
C PRO A 335 10.78 -9.54 21.75
N VAL A 336 10.87 -9.53 23.08
CA VAL A 336 11.06 -8.31 23.87
C VAL A 336 12.42 -7.74 23.53
N LEU A 337 12.44 -6.56 22.93
CA LEU A 337 13.66 -5.92 22.44
C LEU A 337 14.09 -4.73 23.31
N TYR A 338 15.39 -4.49 23.35
CA TYR A 338 16.00 -3.25 23.81
C TYR A 338 16.61 -2.52 22.62
N ASN A 339 16.28 -1.25 22.43
CA ASN A 339 16.85 -0.40 21.38
C ASN A 339 17.79 0.65 22.01
N SER A 340 18.99 0.79 21.45
CA SER A 340 20.06 1.61 22.05
C SER A 340 19.93 3.13 21.79
N TRP A 341 18.97 3.58 20.98
CA TRP A 341 18.93 4.95 20.49
C TRP A 341 18.95 5.99 21.61
N GLU A 342 17.96 6.00 22.51
CA GLU A 342 17.90 7.04 23.55
C GLU A 342 19.03 6.95 24.59
N ALA A 343 19.70 5.80 24.69
CA ALA A 343 20.81 5.63 25.61
C ALA A 343 22.10 6.27 25.10
N THR A 344 22.27 6.38 23.78
CA THR A 344 23.56 6.77 23.18
C THR A 344 23.46 7.82 22.08
N GLU A 345 22.28 8.05 21.50
CA GLU A 345 22.08 8.82 20.26
C GLU A 345 23.17 8.44 19.24
N PHE A 346 24.01 9.39 18.81
CA PHE A 346 25.11 9.14 17.88
C PHE A 346 26.44 8.75 18.54
N ALA A 347 26.54 8.77 19.88
CA ALA A 347 27.73 8.40 20.66
C ALA A 347 27.90 6.87 20.78
N VAL A 348 27.60 6.17 19.68
CA VAL A 348 27.68 4.72 19.53
C VAL A 348 29.14 4.30 19.35
N ASN A 349 29.59 3.30 20.12
CA ASN A 349 30.86 2.59 19.94
C ASN A 349 30.76 1.16 20.49
N GLU A 350 31.71 0.29 20.11
CA GLU A 350 31.72 -1.13 20.48
C GLU A 350 31.59 -1.36 22.00
N ALA A 351 32.42 -0.69 22.82
CA ALA A 351 32.43 -0.89 24.27
C ALA A 351 31.12 -0.46 24.94
N GLY A 352 30.55 0.68 24.53
CA GLY A 352 29.29 1.18 25.05
C GLY A 352 28.12 0.28 24.71
N GLN A 353 28.06 -0.24 23.48
CA GLN A 353 27.00 -1.16 23.05
C GLN A 353 27.10 -2.52 23.75
N ILE A 354 28.31 -3.03 23.99
CA ILE A 354 28.52 -4.24 24.81
C ILE A 354 28.00 -4.03 26.22
N ALA A 355 28.35 -2.91 26.87
CA ALA A 355 27.89 -2.61 28.22
C ALA A 355 26.36 -2.47 28.32
N LEU A 356 25.72 -1.90 27.28
CA LEU A 356 24.25 -1.85 27.20
C LEU A 356 23.63 -3.23 26.99
N ALA A 357 24.22 -4.07 26.14
CA ALA A 357 23.76 -5.43 25.92
C ALA A 357 23.85 -6.28 27.20
N GLU A 358 24.92 -6.15 27.97
CA GLU A 358 25.06 -6.83 29.27
C GLU A 358 23.96 -6.42 30.24
N LYS A 359 23.63 -5.11 30.33
CA LYS A 359 22.52 -4.62 31.15
C LYS A 359 21.16 -5.08 30.63
N ALA A 360 20.94 -5.10 29.32
CA ALA A 360 19.71 -5.60 28.73
C ALA A 360 19.49 -7.09 29.07
N ALA A 361 20.55 -7.88 29.02
CA ALA A 361 20.51 -9.30 29.36
C ALA A 361 20.10 -9.54 30.82
N THR A 362 20.55 -8.72 31.79
CA THR A 362 20.12 -8.87 33.19
C THR A 362 18.63 -8.58 33.42
N LEU A 363 17.98 -7.88 32.48
CA LEU A 363 16.54 -7.60 32.51
C LEU A 363 15.71 -8.70 31.81
N GLY A 364 16.35 -9.70 31.20
CA GLY A 364 15.67 -10.74 30.43
C GLY A 364 15.23 -10.31 29.02
N VAL A 365 15.87 -9.28 28.46
CA VAL A 365 15.66 -8.88 27.06
C VAL A 365 16.05 -10.04 26.13
N GLU A 366 15.29 -10.24 25.07
CA GLU A 366 15.49 -11.34 24.12
C GLU A 366 16.18 -10.88 22.83
N ARG A 367 16.13 -9.58 22.52
CA ARG A 367 16.74 -8.97 21.34
C ARG A 367 17.40 -7.62 21.65
N PHE A 368 18.66 -7.47 21.30
CA PHE A 368 19.37 -6.19 21.39
C PHE A 368 19.46 -5.53 20.02
N VAL A 369 18.92 -4.32 19.88
CA VAL A 369 18.91 -3.56 18.62
C VAL A 369 19.84 -2.36 18.74
N MET A 370 20.91 -2.36 17.95
CA MET A 370 21.77 -1.20 17.79
C MET A 370 21.16 -0.23 16.77
N ASP A 371 20.89 1.00 17.21
CA ASP A 371 20.23 2.02 16.40
C ASP A 371 21.22 2.84 15.53
N ASP A 372 20.78 4.00 15.01
CA ASP A 372 21.54 4.86 14.09
C ASP A 372 22.95 5.23 14.62
N GLY A 373 23.89 5.45 13.70
CA GLY A 373 25.25 5.90 14.02
C GLY A 373 26.36 4.85 13.86
N TRP A 374 26.07 3.63 13.41
CA TRP A 374 27.06 2.55 13.28
C TRP A 374 27.85 2.53 11.96
N PHE A 375 27.43 3.31 10.96
CA PHE A 375 27.90 3.25 9.57
C PHE A 375 28.55 4.55 9.09
N GLY A 376 29.33 4.46 8.01
CA GLY A 376 29.91 5.58 7.29
C GLY A 376 30.50 6.65 8.21
N LYS A 377 30.19 7.92 7.92
CA LYS A 377 30.52 9.07 8.78
C LYS A 377 29.35 9.53 9.67
N ARG A 378 28.47 8.60 10.05
CA ARG A 378 27.21 8.87 10.78
C ARG A 378 27.46 9.23 12.26
N ASN A 379 27.97 10.43 12.49
CA ASN A 379 28.18 11.00 13.84
C ASN A 379 27.09 12.01 14.24
N ASN A 380 26.21 12.34 13.28
CA ASN A 380 25.02 13.17 13.41
C ASN A 380 24.10 12.83 12.22
N ASP A 381 22.97 13.54 12.10
CA ASP A 381 22.02 13.33 11.01
C ASP A 381 22.37 14.02 9.67
N HIS A 382 23.51 14.73 9.57
CA HIS A 382 23.91 15.47 8.37
C HIS A 382 24.77 14.65 7.39
N ALA A 383 25.25 13.47 7.77
CA ALA A 383 26.16 12.67 6.95
C ALA A 383 25.91 11.17 7.05
N GLY A 384 26.44 10.41 6.08
CA GLY A 384 26.54 8.95 6.13
C GLY A 384 25.39 8.15 5.51
N LEU A 385 24.16 8.67 5.44
CA LEU A 385 23.07 7.93 4.77
C LEU A 385 23.42 7.67 3.31
N GLY A 386 23.17 6.43 2.88
CA GLY A 386 23.58 5.91 1.58
C GLY A 386 24.83 5.02 1.65
N ASP A 387 25.70 5.23 2.64
CA ASP A 387 26.97 4.51 2.80
C ASP A 387 26.85 3.42 3.90
N TRP A 388 26.26 2.27 3.57
CA TRP A 388 25.94 1.18 4.52
C TRP A 388 27.14 0.30 4.93
N THR A 389 28.30 0.90 5.14
CA THR A 389 29.53 0.22 5.61
C THR A 389 29.80 0.57 7.06
N VAL A 390 30.23 -0.41 7.87
CA VAL A 390 30.53 -0.22 9.30
C VAL A 390 31.60 0.86 9.48
N ASN A 391 31.41 1.76 10.45
CA ASN A 391 32.38 2.79 10.79
C ASN A 391 33.56 2.18 11.59
N PRO A 392 34.80 2.16 11.06
CA PRO A 392 35.94 1.52 11.72
C PRO A 392 36.48 2.31 12.92
N GLU A 393 36.16 3.60 13.07
CA GLU A 393 36.53 4.37 14.27
C GLU A 393 35.64 3.98 15.48
N LYS A 394 34.36 3.70 15.23
CA LYS A 394 33.38 3.27 16.25
C LYS A 394 33.44 1.77 16.54
N PHE A 395 33.76 0.99 15.52
CA PHE A 395 33.81 -0.48 15.52
C PHE A 395 35.10 -0.94 14.83
N PRO A 396 36.28 -0.81 15.48
CA PRO A 396 37.58 -1.12 14.89
C PRO A 396 37.72 -2.58 14.46
N ASN A 397 36.92 -3.47 15.04
CA ASN A 397 36.90 -4.90 14.77
C ASN A 397 35.66 -5.33 13.97
N GLY A 398 34.95 -4.39 13.35
CA GLY A 398 33.64 -4.62 12.73
C GLY A 398 32.54 -4.90 13.76
N LEU A 399 31.39 -5.43 13.31
CA LEU A 399 30.27 -5.75 14.21
C LEU A 399 30.42 -7.12 14.91
N GLY A 400 31.36 -7.95 14.47
CA GLY A 400 31.54 -9.33 14.91
C GLY A 400 31.65 -9.50 16.43
N PRO A 401 32.50 -8.72 17.14
CA PRO A 401 32.61 -8.82 18.60
C PRO A 401 31.33 -8.47 19.35
N LEU A 402 30.63 -7.39 18.95
CA LEU A 402 29.36 -7.00 19.55
C LEU A 402 28.30 -8.08 19.33
N ILE A 403 28.15 -8.57 18.08
CA ILE A 403 27.19 -9.64 17.74
C ILE A 403 27.49 -10.90 18.55
N SER A 404 28.76 -11.30 18.63
CA SER A 404 29.19 -12.48 19.39
C SER A 404 28.88 -12.33 20.88
N ARG A 405 29.09 -11.14 21.45
CA ARG A 405 28.78 -10.85 22.85
C ARG A 405 27.27 -10.90 23.11
N VAL A 406 26.46 -10.25 22.28
CA VAL A 406 24.99 -10.27 22.37
C VAL A 406 24.45 -11.70 22.32
N ARG A 407 24.95 -12.51 21.39
CA ARG A 407 24.57 -13.94 21.29
C ARG A 407 25.05 -14.76 22.47
N GLY A 408 26.25 -14.52 22.97
CA GLY A 408 26.79 -15.16 24.17
C GLY A 408 26.00 -14.82 25.45
N LEU A 409 25.25 -13.73 25.43
CA LEU A 409 24.30 -13.34 26.49
C LEU A 409 22.89 -13.91 26.28
N GLY A 410 22.67 -14.71 25.23
CA GLY A 410 21.38 -15.35 24.93
C GLY A 410 20.38 -14.48 24.16
N MET A 411 20.81 -13.35 23.58
CA MET A 411 19.94 -12.44 22.84
C MET A 411 20.15 -12.52 21.32
N GLU A 412 19.11 -12.20 20.56
CA GLU A 412 19.22 -11.89 19.13
C GLU A 412 19.86 -10.51 18.91
N PHE A 413 20.65 -10.36 17.84
CA PHE A 413 21.15 -9.05 17.43
C PHE A 413 20.27 -8.45 16.33
N GLY A 414 19.90 -7.19 16.51
CA GLY A 414 19.18 -6.39 15.54
C GLY A 414 19.92 -5.10 15.19
N LEU A 415 19.62 -4.54 14.02
CA LEU A 415 20.33 -3.38 13.49
C LEU A 415 19.35 -2.40 12.82
N TRP A 416 19.58 -1.10 13.00
CA TRP A 416 18.84 -0.05 12.30
C TRP A 416 19.42 0.24 10.91
N VAL A 417 18.53 0.51 9.94
CA VAL A 417 18.86 0.95 8.58
C VAL A 417 17.81 1.95 8.07
N GLU A 418 18.20 2.89 7.21
CA GLU A 418 17.30 3.83 6.51
C GLU A 418 17.63 3.87 5.00
N PRO A 419 17.43 2.75 4.29
CA PRO A 419 18.00 2.52 2.97
C PRO A 419 17.38 3.34 1.84
N GLU A 420 16.27 4.02 2.11
CA GLU A 420 15.55 4.88 1.16
C GLU A 420 16.14 6.30 1.07
N MET A 421 17.16 6.61 1.88
CA MET A 421 17.69 7.95 2.05
C MET A 421 19.17 8.06 1.72
N VAL A 422 19.59 9.29 1.42
CA VAL A 422 20.98 9.65 1.20
C VAL A 422 21.26 11.05 1.75
N ASN A 423 22.40 11.24 2.40
CA ASN A 423 22.87 12.59 2.78
C ASN A 423 23.66 13.20 1.60
N PRO A 424 23.57 14.53 1.37
CA PRO A 424 24.47 15.21 0.44
C PRO A 424 25.95 14.98 0.76
N ASP A 425 26.30 14.91 2.05
CA ASP A 425 27.63 14.46 2.51
C ASP A 425 27.67 12.93 2.70
N SER A 426 27.58 12.21 1.59
CA SER A 426 27.83 10.76 1.49
C SER A 426 28.70 10.48 0.26
N GLN A 427 29.39 9.34 0.26
CA GLN A 427 30.10 8.87 -0.93
C GLN A 427 29.09 8.56 -2.04
N LEU A 428 27.99 7.88 -1.70
CA LEU A 428 26.92 7.56 -2.65
C LEU A 428 26.43 8.79 -3.41
N TYR A 429 26.12 9.89 -2.72
CA TYR A 429 25.61 11.10 -3.39
C TYR A 429 26.67 11.81 -4.23
N ARG A 430 27.95 11.77 -3.81
CA ARG A 430 29.06 12.32 -4.61
C ARG A 430 29.24 11.56 -5.92
N GLU A 431 29.09 10.24 -5.90
CA GLU A 431 29.21 9.37 -7.07
C GLU A 431 27.96 9.41 -7.96
N HIS A 432 26.78 9.45 -7.32
CA HIS A 432 25.49 9.34 -7.97
C HIS A 432 24.51 10.43 -7.51
N PRO A 433 24.79 11.72 -7.81
CA PRO A 433 23.88 12.79 -7.44
C PRO A 433 22.55 12.71 -8.21
N ASP A 434 22.47 11.97 -9.32
CA ASP A 434 21.23 11.76 -10.09
C ASP A 434 20.28 10.73 -9.46
N TRP A 435 20.72 9.97 -8.45
CA TRP A 435 19.92 8.90 -7.85
C TRP A 435 18.81 9.37 -6.92
N VAL A 436 18.71 10.66 -6.61
CA VAL A 436 17.66 11.23 -5.75
C VAL A 436 16.45 11.71 -6.57
N ILE A 437 15.25 11.62 -6.00
CA ILE A 437 14.07 12.25 -6.59
C ILE A 437 14.31 13.76 -6.69
N ASN A 438 14.09 14.35 -7.87
CA ASN A 438 14.29 15.78 -8.10
C ASN A 438 13.64 16.26 -9.40
N PHE A 439 13.40 17.57 -9.51
CA PHE A 439 13.13 18.22 -10.79
C PHE A 439 14.39 18.90 -11.34
N LYS A 440 14.67 18.72 -12.63
CA LYS A 440 15.79 19.38 -13.32
C LYS A 440 15.69 20.91 -13.15
N GLY A 441 16.78 21.54 -12.70
CA GLY A 441 16.85 22.99 -12.51
C GLY A 441 16.09 23.53 -11.29
N ARG A 442 15.61 22.66 -10.41
CA ARG A 442 15.02 23.05 -9.11
C ARG A 442 15.95 22.66 -7.96
N PRO A 443 15.89 23.39 -6.82
CA PRO A 443 16.54 22.96 -5.60
C PRO A 443 16.04 21.58 -5.16
N ARG A 444 16.89 20.85 -4.43
CA ARG A 444 16.54 19.59 -3.78
C ARG A 444 16.29 19.88 -2.31
N THR A 445 15.03 20.02 -1.93
CA THR A 445 14.68 20.42 -0.56
C THR A 445 15.09 19.30 0.40
N GLU A 446 15.93 19.61 1.38
CA GLU A 446 16.33 18.68 2.42
C GLU A 446 15.29 18.67 3.56
N GLY A 447 15.06 17.50 4.13
CA GLY A 447 14.28 17.33 5.37
C GLY A 447 15.11 16.45 6.27
N ARG A 448 15.45 16.92 7.47
CA ARG A 448 16.46 16.29 8.35
C ARG A 448 17.82 16.09 7.63
N ASN A 449 18.24 17.06 6.82
CA ASN A 449 19.55 17.09 6.13
C ASN A 449 19.80 15.93 5.14
N GLN A 450 18.74 15.25 4.70
CA GLN A 450 18.81 14.08 3.81
C GLN A 450 17.86 14.24 2.64
N LEU A 451 18.09 13.48 1.57
CA LEU A 451 17.29 13.40 0.35
C LEU A 451 16.75 11.97 0.17
N VAL A 452 15.71 11.82 -0.65
CA VAL A 452 15.09 10.51 -0.92
C VAL A 452 15.69 9.91 -2.19
N LEU A 453 16.18 8.67 -2.10
CA LEU A 453 16.63 7.90 -3.25
C LEU A 453 15.45 7.53 -4.16
N ASN A 454 15.63 7.59 -5.47
CA ASN A 454 14.61 7.25 -6.44
C ASN A 454 14.56 5.73 -6.64
N LEU A 455 13.83 5.01 -5.78
CA LEU A 455 13.65 3.56 -5.91
C LEU A 455 12.86 3.14 -7.16
N ALA A 456 12.24 4.05 -7.91
CA ALA A 456 11.64 3.69 -9.19
C ALA A 456 12.69 3.33 -10.25
N ARG A 457 13.96 3.72 -10.03
CA ARG A 457 15.07 3.29 -10.88
C ARG A 457 15.61 1.93 -10.44
N PHE A 458 15.83 1.04 -11.40
CA PHE A 458 16.32 -0.30 -11.11
C PHE A 458 17.76 -0.34 -10.60
N ASP A 459 18.63 0.56 -11.05
CA ASP A 459 20.01 0.68 -10.53
C ASP A 459 20.03 1.07 -9.05
N VAL A 460 19.21 2.03 -8.64
CA VAL A 460 19.05 2.43 -7.23
C VAL A 460 18.45 1.29 -6.39
N ARG A 461 17.36 0.68 -6.87
CA ARG A 461 16.72 -0.47 -6.22
C ARG A 461 17.71 -1.62 -5.99
N ASP A 462 18.49 -1.95 -7.02
CA ASP A 462 19.44 -3.06 -6.98
C ASP A 462 20.64 -2.73 -6.07
N TYR A 463 21.09 -1.47 -6.03
CA TYR A 463 22.09 -1.00 -5.07
C TYR A 463 21.62 -1.17 -3.62
N VAL A 464 20.39 -0.73 -3.32
CA VAL A 464 19.83 -0.85 -1.96
C VAL A 464 19.74 -2.31 -1.54
N LEU A 465 19.17 -3.17 -2.39
CA LEU A 465 19.12 -4.60 -2.11
C LEU A 465 20.51 -5.18 -1.90
N LYS A 466 21.48 -4.88 -2.78
CA LYS A 466 22.85 -5.39 -2.67
C LYS A 466 23.52 -4.96 -1.38
N SER A 467 23.34 -3.70 -0.98
CA SER A 467 23.94 -3.14 0.25
C SER A 467 23.43 -3.87 1.49
N LEU A 468 22.12 -4.07 1.57
CA LEU A 468 21.49 -4.78 2.69
C LEU A 468 21.80 -6.29 2.67
N ASP A 469 21.82 -6.92 1.49
CA ASP A 469 22.17 -8.33 1.33
C ASP A 469 23.60 -8.62 1.79
N LEU A 470 24.56 -7.76 1.43
CA LEU A 470 25.94 -7.86 1.92
C LEU A 470 26.01 -7.70 3.44
N LEU A 471 25.35 -6.69 4.00
CA LEU A 471 25.30 -6.46 5.44
C LEU A 471 24.79 -7.69 6.21
N LEU A 472 23.71 -8.32 5.73
CA LEU A 472 23.07 -9.48 6.35
C LEU A 472 23.82 -10.80 6.11
N ARG A 473 24.56 -10.92 5.00
CA ARG A 473 25.41 -12.10 4.75
C ARG A 473 26.65 -12.11 5.63
N ASP A 474 27.24 -10.94 5.83
CA ASP A 474 28.53 -10.81 6.49
C ASP A 474 28.38 -10.70 8.01
N ASN A 475 27.15 -10.50 8.51
CA ASN A 475 26.85 -10.31 9.92
C ASN A 475 25.59 -11.10 10.32
N ASP A 476 25.64 -11.82 11.45
CA ASP A 476 24.51 -12.61 11.97
C ASP A 476 23.45 -11.71 12.63
N ILE A 477 22.72 -10.98 11.77
CA ILE A 477 21.66 -10.04 12.13
C ILE A 477 20.31 -10.72 11.95
N ALA A 478 19.56 -10.86 13.05
CA ALA A 478 18.23 -11.50 13.04
C ALA A 478 17.09 -10.50 12.79
N PHE A 479 17.35 -9.20 12.93
CA PHE A 479 16.33 -8.15 12.88
C PHE A 479 16.84 -6.86 12.25
N LEU A 480 16.07 -6.29 11.33
CA LEU A 480 16.27 -4.94 10.82
C LEU A 480 15.15 -4.01 11.29
N LYS A 481 15.51 -2.90 11.93
CA LYS A 481 14.63 -1.73 12.07
C LYS A 481 14.80 -0.87 10.81
N TRP A 482 13.85 -0.98 9.88
CA TRP A 482 13.86 -0.25 8.61
C TRP A 482 13.13 1.07 8.77
N ASP A 483 13.87 2.17 8.73
CA ASP A 483 13.37 3.51 8.98
C ASP A 483 13.19 4.34 7.69
N HIS A 484 12.43 5.42 7.81
CA HIS A 484 12.17 6.40 6.75
C HIS A 484 11.76 7.75 7.37
N ASN A 485 12.68 8.72 7.43
CA ASN A 485 12.54 9.90 8.31
C ASN A 485 12.13 11.21 7.63
N ARG A 486 11.74 11.21 6.35
CA ARG A 486 11.20 12.41 5.69
C ARG A 486 10.09 12.11 4.69
N SER A 487 9.28 13.12 4.36
CA SER A 487 8.37 13.07 3.22
C SER A 487 9.11 13.37 1.92
N TRP A 488 8.51 13.01 0.79
CA TRP A 488 9.04 13.41 -0.52
C TRP A 488 8.88 14.92 -0.72
N SER A 489 9.84 15.51 -1.42
CA SER A 489 9.77 16.85 -2.02
C SER A 489 10.29 16.74 -3.44
N GLU A 490 9.84 17.62 -4.33
CA GLU A 490 10.22 17.62 -5.75
C GLU A 490 10.21 16.21 -6.40
N PRO A 491 9.06 15.51 -6.44
CA PRO A 491 8.94 14.10 -6.88
C PRO A 491 9.09 13.95 -8.41
N GLY A 492 10.21 14.41 -8.93
CA GLY A 492 10.57 14.33 -10.32
C GLY A 492 11.51 13.17 -10.62
N TRP A 493 11.52 12.79 -11.89
CA TRP A 493 12.36 11.73 -12.43
C TRP A 493 13.00 12.23 -13.75
N PRO A 494 14.09 13.01 -13.68
CA PRO A 494 14.62 13.74 -14.83
C PRO A 494 15.05 12.86 -16.00
N GLU A 495 15.42 11.60 -15.75
CA GLU A 495 15.87 10.66 -16.76
C GLU A 495 14.71 10.02 -17.54
N ARG A 496 13.46 10.21 -17.09
CA ARG A 496 12.26 9.79 -17.83
C ARG A 496 11.72 10.91 -18.71
N ALA A 497 11.09 10.50 -19.81
CA ALA A 497 10.30 11.38 -20.63
C ALA A 497 9.22 12.08 -19.78
N PRO A 498 8.92 13.37 -19.99
CA PRO A 498 7.99 14.14 -19.16
C PRO A 498 6.66 13.42 -18.89
N GLU A 499 6.12 12.73 -19.89
CA GLU A 499 4.85 12.02 -19.79
C GLU A 499 4.87 10.70 -18.99
N ASP A 500 6.05 10.22 -18.59
CA ASP A 500 6.25 9.03 -17.76
C ASP A 500 6.81 9.37 -16.36
N GLN A 501 7.04 10.64 -16.02
CA GLN A 501 7.70 10.99 -14.76
C GLN A 501 6.85 10.63 -13.54
N GLN A 502 5.53 10.80 -13.58
CA GLN A 502 4.62 10.45 -12.49
C GLN A 502 4.49 8.94 -12.24
N LYS A 503 5.02 8.07 -13.13
CA LYS A 503 5.14 6.62 -12.84
C LYS A 503 5.97 6.36 -11.58
N LEU A 504 6.83 7.32 -11.20
CA LEU A 504 7.57 7.34 -9.94
C LEU A 504 6.71 6.89 -8.73
N TYR A 505 5.48 7.38 -8.59
CA TYR A 505 4.62 7.08 -7.43
C TYR A 505 4.25 5.59 -7.32
N VAL A 506 4.11 4.89 -8.44
CA VAL A 506 3.76 3.46 -8.45
C VAL A 506 5.01 2.60 -8.43
N ASP A 507 5.97 2.93 -9.30
CA ASP A 507 7.16 2.13 -9.54
C ASP A 507 8.07 2.13 -8.31
N TYR A 508 8.17 3.25 -7.57
CA TYR A 508 8.90 3.33 -6.31
C TYR A 508 8.35 2.31 -5.30
N THR A 509 7.04 2.36 -5.02
CA THR A 509 6.44 1.51 -3.99
C THR A 509 6.49 0.03 -4.38
N LYS A 510 6.29 -0.30 -5.67
CA LYS A 510 6.47 -1.67 -6.16
C LYS A 510 7.91 -2.16 -6.01
N ASN A 511 8.89 -1.32 -6.28
CA ASN A 511 10.30 -1.66 -6.11
C ASN A 511 10.70 -1.79 -4.63
N LEU A 512 10.13 -0.98 -3.73
CA LEU A 512 10.27 -1.16 -2.28
C LEU A 512 9.75 -2.53 -1.85
N TYR A 513 8.53 -2.91 -2.27
CA TYR A 513 7.97 -4.23 -1.97
C TYR A 513 8.81 -5.37 -2.54
N TRP A 514 9.36 -5.19 -3.74
CA TRP A 514 10.26 -6.17 -4.34
C TRP A 514 11.54 -6.35 -3.52
N ILE A 515 12.18 -5.26 -3.04
CA ILE A 515 13.37 -5.34 -2.19
C ILE A 515 13.04 -6.14 -0.91
N LEU A 516 11.92 -5.85 -0.27
CA LEU A 516 11.48 -6.55 0.94
C LEU A 516 11.23 -8.04 0.73
N ALA A 517 10.52 -8.38 -0.35
CA ALA A 517 10.27 -9.77 -0.71
C ALA A 517 11.59 -10.52 -0.97
N GLU A 518 12.52 -9.88 -1.67
CA GLU A 518 13.81 -10.47 -2.00
C GLU A 518 14.72 -10.62 -0.77
N LEU A 519 14.70 -9.66 0.16
CA LEU A 519 15.41 -9.79 1.44
C LEU A 519 14.85 -10.94 2.28
N ARG A 520 13.53 -11.04 2.41
CA ARG A 520 12.89 -12.18 3.11
C ARG A 520 13.21 -13.52 2.45
N ARG A 521 13.30 -13.55 1.11
CA ARG A 521 13.66 -14.76 0.36
C ARG A 521 15.12 -15.17 0.58
N ARG A 522 16.06 -14.21 0.56
CA ARG A 522 17.50 -14.47 0.76
C ARG A 522 17.84 -14.74 2.22
N HIS A 523 17.14 -14.09 3.14
CA HIS A 523 17.39 -14.11 4.58
C HIS A 523 16.11 -14.56 5.33
N PRO A 524 15.72 -15.84 5.24
CA PRO A 524 14.42 -16.31 5.76
C PRO A 524 14.26 -16.23 7.29
N LYS A 525 15.38 -16.05 8.02
CA LYS A 525 15.37 -15.84 9.48
C LYS A 525 15.23 -14.37 9.86
N LEU A 526 15.40 -13.46 8.91
CA LEU A 526 15.36 -12.03 9.16
C LEU A 526 13.93 -11.57 9.46
N GLU A 527 13.78 -10.86 10.57
CA GLU A 527 12.63 -10.01 10.81
C GLU A 527 12.90 -8.57 10.37
N ILE A 528 11.87 -7.92 9.83
CA ILE A 528 11.93 -6.50 9.46
C ILE A 528 10.80 -5.78 10.17
N GLU A 529 11.14 -4.78 10.99
CA GLU A 529 10.20 -3.82 11.55
C GLU A 529 10.28 -2.52 10.76
N PHE A 530 9.18 -2.16 10.11
CA PHE A 530 9.05 -0.86 9.47
C PHE A 530 8.76 0.23 10.49
N VAL A 531 9.52 1.30 10.40
CA VAL A 531 9.35 2.53 11.17
C VAL A 531 9.25 3.67 10.17
N ARG A 532 8.21 4.49 10.30
CA ARG A 532 8.10 5.75 9.55
C ARG A 532 8.07 6.88 10.55
N ARG A 533 9.13 7.70 10.56
CA ARG A 533 9.29 8.92 11.35
C ARG A 533 9.29 8.69 12.86
N TRP A 534 10.47 8.65 13.46
CA TRP A 534 10.65 8.50 14.91
C TRP A 534 10.80 9.86 15.63
N ARG A 535 10.42 9.93 16.93
CA ARG A 535 10.39 11.19 17.72
C ARG A 535 11.79 11.77 17.97
N ARG A 536 11.91 13.09 18.13
CA ARG A 536 12.97 13.74 18.93
C ARG A 536 12.26 14.37 20.10
N SER A 537 12.57 13.95 21.32
CA SER A 537 11.87 14.41 22.51
C SER A 537 12.78 14.88 23.61
N GLY A 538 12.81 16.20 23.79
CA GLY A 538 12.90 16.74 25.14
C GLY A 538 11.56 16.50 25.83
N GLY A 539 11.56 15.72 26.92
CA GLY A 539 10.53 15.67 27.95
C GLY A 539 9.19 15.01 27.59
N SER A 540 8.68 14.18 28.52
CA SER A 540 7.38 13.47 28.50
C SER A 540 7.22 12.37 27.45
N GLY A 541 7.56 11.13 27.82
CA GLY A 541 6.57 10.18 28.35
C GLY A 541 5.71 9.35 27.38
N ASP A 542 5.43 9.82 26.16
CA ASP A 542 4.61 9.06 25.20
C ASP A 542 5.39 8.74 23.92
N TYR A 543 5.48 7.44 23.62
CA TYR A 543 6.16 6.87 22.46
C TYR A 543 5.14 6.39 21.44
N ALA A 544 5.18 6.95 20.24
CA ALA A 544 4.39 6.46 19.13
C ALA A 544 5.30 6.25 17.91
N CYS A 545 5.15 5.08 17.29
CA CYS A 545 5.82 4.65 16.08
C CYS A 545 4.72 4.37 15.05
N ASP A 546 4.79 5.01 13.88
CA ASP A 546 3.90 4.72 12.75
C ASP A 546 4.17 3.28 12.27
N ARG A 547 3.24 2.37 12.59
CA ARG A 547 3.29 0.94 12.21
C ARG A 547 2.11 0.63 11.28
N SER A 548 2.27 0.82 9.98
CA SER A 548 1.23 0.49 9.00
C SER A 548 1.19 -1.03 8.72
N GLY A 549 0.48 -1.77 9.56
CA GLY A 549 0.46 -3.24 9.55
C GLY A 549 -0.14 -3.92 8.30
N LEU A 550 -1.01 -3.25 7.52
CA LEU A 550 -1.55 -3.80 6.27
C LEU A 550 -0.68 -3.55 5.05
N ALA A 551 0.20 -2.55 5.10
CA ALA A 551 0.89 -2.04 3.92
C ALA A 551 2.26 -2.74 3.70
N HIS A 552 2.78 -3.41 4.73
CA HIS A 552 4.12 -4.03 4.75
C HIS A 552 4.14 -5.53 5.09
N GLY A 553 2.94 -6.12 5.24
CA GLY A 553 2.72 -7.54 5.54
C GLY A 553 3.36 -8.47 4.54
#